data_AF-A0A0F2Q5G4-F1
#
_entry.id   AF-A0A0F2Q5G4-F1
#
_cell.length_a   1.000
_cell.length_b   1.000
_cell.length_c   1.000
_cell.angle_alpha   90.00
_cell.angle_beta   90.00
_cell.angle_gamma   90.00
#
_symmetry.space_group_name_H-M   'P 1'
#
loop_
_entity.id
_entity.type
_entity.pdbx_description
1 polymer ?
#
loop_
_entity_poly.entity_id
_entity_poly.type
_entity_poly.pdbx_seq_one_letter_code
_entity_poly.pdbx_strand_id
1 'polypeptide(L)'
;MHKQLITNKFFRDNPYLENSVQRFIYSMLLYKGIEDAANEMLMKQVGLSHDRLKQVNQEKELIQSEQNPEEIFQLLRKKIDGVNRVDLIKKALEFEEVLLPMVIEKLMRNNHDIFIENSIRLLARSKKDYSPLLKEQYAEIRSPYVQSLVCLILGFRGQEDTIPWMLDRFFEMKKLYSDETYDQGPLLALHELNCRFYKK
;
A
#
# COMPACT_ATOMS: atom_id res chain seq x y z
N MET A 1 -8.63 11.91 22.33
CA MET A 1 -8.94 13.36 22.29
C MET A 1 -9.38 13.84 20.90
N HIS A 2 -9.01 13.16 19.82
CA HIS A 2 -9.24 13.66 18.45
C HIS A 2 -10.58 13.26 17.80
N LYS A 3 -11.44 12.51 18.51
CA LYS A 3 -12.75 12.03 17.99
C LYS A 3 -13.64 13.15 17.46
N GLN A 4 -13.53 14.35 18.02
CA GLN A 4 -14.32 15.52 17.58
C GLN A 4 -13.90 16.02 16.19
N LEU A 5 -12.71 15.66 15.71
CA LEU A 5 -12.19 16.08 14.39
C LEU A 5 -12.72 15.20 13.25
N ILE A 6 -12.97 13.90 13.51
CA ILE A 6 -13.46 12.93 12.52
C ILE A 6 -14.84 12.37 12.89
N THR A 7 -15.83 13.27 12.92
CA THR A 7 -17.21 12.90 13.28
C THR A 7 -17.89 12.06 12.20
N ASN A 8 -19.01 11.41 12.55
CA ASN A 8 -19.88 10.78 11.55
C ASN A 8 -20.34 11.77 10.46
N LYS A 9 -20.52 13.05 10.81
CA LYS A 9 -20.83 14.11 9.85
C LYS A 9 -19.69 14.30 8.86
N PHE A 10 -18.43 14.37 9.33
CA PHE A 10 -17.26 14.50 8.45
C PHE A 10 -17.23 13.42 7.36
N PHE A 11 -17.40 12.14 7.72
CA PHE A 11 -17.37 11.04 6.75
C PHE A 11 -18.58 11.00 5.82
N ARG A 12 -19.75 11.46 6.29
CA ARG A 12 -20.94 11.59 5.43
C ARG A 12 -20.76 12.71 4.42
N ASP A 13 -20.15 13.81 4.83
CA ASP A 13 -19.91 14.98 3.98
C ASP A 13 -18.70 14.75 3.04
N ASN A 14 -17.87 13.74 3.31
CA ASN A 14 -16.72 13.33 2.52
C ASN A 14 -16.73 11.81 2.29
N PRO A 15 -17.63 11.30 1.44
CA PRO A 15 -17.65 9.88 1.10
C PRO A 15 -16.40 9.53 0.29
N TYR A 16 -15.79 8.38 0.58
CA TYR A 16 -14.74 7.86 -0.29
C TYR A 16 -15.34 7.29 -1.59
N LEU A 17 -14.56 7.26 -2.65
CA LEU A 17 -14.93 6.70 -3.94
C LEU A 17 -14.77 5.17 -3.92
N GLU A 18 -15.82 4.45 -4.30
CA GLU A 18 -15.76 2.98 -4.40
C GLU A 18 -14.80 2.52 -5.51
N ASN A 19 -14.63 3.31 -6.57
CA ASN A 19 -13.72 3.03 -7.68
C ASN A 19 -12.57 4.03 -7.69
N SER A 20 -11.51 3.72 -6.94
CA SER A 20 -10.22 4.44 -7.00
C SER A 20 -9.07 3.47 -6.77
N VAL A 21 -7.87 3.82 -7.24
CA VAL A 21 -6.68 3.00 -7.02
C VAL A 21 -6.36 2.90 -5.52
N GLN A 22 -6.55 4.00 -4.78
CA GLN A 22 -6.38 4.06 -3.33
C GLN A 22 -7.34 3.11 -2.63
N ARG A 23 -8.61 3.06 -3.04
CA ARG A 23 -9.61 2.12 -2.51
C ARG A 23 -9.25 0.67 -2.81
N PHE A 24 -8.76 0.39 -4.02
CA PHE A 24 -8.27 -0.92 -4.39
C PHE A 24 -7.11 -1.34 -3.48
N ILE A 25 -6.04 -0.55 -3.39
CA ILE A 25 -4.87 -0.84 -2.55
C ILE A 25 -5.26 -0.96 -1.08
N TYR A 26 -6.06 -0.05 -0.54
CA TYR A 26 -6.60 -0.11 0.82
C TYR A 26 -7.27 -1.46 1.10
N SER A 27 -8.09 -1.95 0.18
CA SER A 27 -8.81 -3.22 0.35
C SER A 27 -7.83 -4.41 0.40
N MET A 28 -6.76 -4.37 -0.40
CA MET A 28 -5.71 -5.40 -0.36
C MET A 28 -4.89 -5.38 0.94
N LEU A 29 -4.80 -4.21 1.59
CA LEU A 29 -4.15 -4.06 2.89
C LEU A 29 -5.05 -4.48 4.05
N LEU A 30 -6.34 -4.11 3.99
CA LEU A 30 -7.33 -4.39 5.04
C LEU A 30 -7.60 -5.88 5.20
N TYR A 31 -7.88 -6.57 4.09
CA TYR A 31 -8.29 -7.97 4.11
C TYR A 31 -7.10 -8.90 3.92
N LYS A 32 -6.46 -9.28 5.04
CA LYS A 32 -5.36 -10.25 5.02
C LYS A 32 -5.80 -11.54 4.31
N GLY A 33 -4.99 -12.00 3.34
CA GLY A 33 -5.24 -13.23 2.58
C GLY A 33 -6.20 -13.08 1.40
N ILE A 34 -6.78 -11.89 1.15
CA ILE A 34 -7.67 -11.71 -0.02
C ILE A 34 -6.95 -11.95 -1.35
N GLU A 35 -5.68 -11.54 -1.46
CA GLU A 35 -4.85 -11.81 -2.64
C GLU A 35 -4.58 -13.31 -2.80
N ASP A 36 -4.25 -14.01 -1.71
CA ASP A 36 -4.03 -15.46 -1.73
C ASP A 36 -5.30 -16.20 -2.20
N ALA A 37 -6.48 -15.82 -1.67
CA ALA A 37 -7.76 -16.42 -2.04
C ALA A 37 -8.12 -16.16 -3.50
N ALA A 38 -7.91 -14.93 -3.99
CA ALA A 38 -8.13 -14.57 -5.38
C ALA A 38 -7.20 -15.36 -6.32
N ASN A 39 -5.93 -15.51 -5.94
CA ASN A 39 -4.95 -16.30 -6.69
C ASN A 39 -5.33 -17.78 -6.73
N GLU A 40 -5.78 -18.34 -5.61
CA GLU A 40 -6.26 -19.73 -5.55
C GLU A 40 -7.47 -19.96 -6.47
N MET A 41 -8.44 -19.03 -6.45
CA MET A 41 -9.62 -19.09 -7.32
C MET A 41 -9.23 -19.01 -8.81
N LEU A 42 -8.30 -18.11 -9.15
CA LEU A 42 -7.81 -17.96 -10.51
C LEU A 42 -7.08 -19.23 -11.00
N MET A 43 -6.27 -19.85 -10.15
CA MET A 43 -5.52 -21.07 -10.48
C MET A 43 -6.41 -22.31 -10.61
N LYS A 44 -7.47 -22.42 -9.79
CA LYS A 44 -8.30 -23.64 -9.74
C LYS A 44 -9.57 -23.58 -10.56
N GLN A 45 -10.24 -22.43 -10.62
CA GLN A 45 -11.61 -22.33 -11.12
C GLN A 45 -11.69 -21.60 -12.46
N VAL A 46 -11.04 -20.44 -12.57
CA VAL A 46 -11.05 -19.65 -13.81
C VAL A 46 -10.09 -20.25 -14.84
N GLY A 47 -8.94 -20.76 -14.37
CA GLY A 47 -7.89 -21.29 -15.21
C GLY A 47 -7.05 -20.18 -15.86
N LEU A 48 -5.81 -20.51 -16.19
CA LEU A 48 -4.90 -19.65 -16.93
C LEU A 48 -4.68 -20.22 -18.33
N SER A 49 -4.40 -19.35 -19.30
CA SER A 49 -3.89 -19.82 -20.59
C SER A 49 -2.56 -20.56 -20.39
N HIS A 50 -2.23 -21.47 -21.30
CA HIS A 50 -1.00 -22.26 -21.19
C HIS A 50 0.26 -21.38 -21.09
N ASP A 51 0.35 -20.32 -21.90
CA ASP A 51 1.48 -19.39 -21.90
C ASP A 51 1.57 -18.61 -20.58
N ARG A 52 0.45 -18.12 -20.07
CA ARG A 52 0.42 -17.40 -18.79
C ARG A 52 0.75 -18.32 -17.62
N LEU A 53 0.27 -19.57 -17.64
CA LEU A 53 0.62 -20.57 -16.63
C LEU A 53 2.12 -20.87 -16.62
N LYS A 54 2.73 -21.01 -17.81
CA LYS A 54 4.18 -21.19 -17.95
C LYS A 54 4.95 -20.00 -17.36
N GLN A 55 4.53 -18.78 -17.69
CA GLN A 55 5.13 -17.56 -17.13
C GLN A 55 5.00 -17.52 -15.59
N VAL A 56 3.81 -17.80 -15.07
CA VAL A 56 3.55 -17.82 -13.61
C VAL A 56 4.47 -18.81 -12.91
N ASN A 57 4.62 -20.02 -13.44
CA ASN A 57 5.50 -21.02 -12.83
C ASN A 57 6.98 -20.61 -12.87
N GLN A 58 7.46 -20.05 -13.98
CA GLN A 58 8.84 -19.58 -14.12
C GLN A 58 9.15 -18.43 -13.14
N GLU A 59 8.27 -17.44 -13.06
CA GLU A 59 8.41 -16.32 -12.11
C GLU A 59 8.39 -16.81 -10.66
N LYS A 60 7.52 -17.79 -10.34
CA LYS A 60 7.43 -18.37 -9.00
C LYS A 60 8.73 -19.08 -8.60
N GLU A 61 9.28 -19.90 -9.49
CA GLU A 61 10.57 -20.56 -9.27
C GLU A 61 11.72 -19.55 -9.07
N LEU A 62 11.74 -18.48 -9.88
CA LEU A 62 12.70 -17.38 -9.74
C LEU A 62 12.59 -16.71 -8.36
N ILE A 63 11.39 -16.35 -7.93
CA ILE A 63 11.15 -15.71 -6.63
C ILE A 63 11.57 -16.64 -5.48
N GLN A 64 11.21 -17.91 -5.53
CA GLN A 64 11.47 -18.85 -4.43
C GLN A 64 12.95 -19.20 -4.29
N SER A 65 13.66 -19.32 -5.41
CA SER A 65 15.08 -19.67 -5.43
C SER A 65 16.01 -18.49 -5.10
N GLU A 66 15.59 -17.25 -5.37
CA GLU A 66 16.42 -16.07 -5.14
C GLU A 66 16.79 -15.89 -3.66
N GLN A 67 18.07 -15.68 -3.38
CA GLN A 67 18.59 -15.44 -2.02
C GLN A 67 19.33 -14.10 -1.91
N ASN A 68 19.51 -13.40 -3.02
CA ASN A 68 20.15 -12.10 -3.09
C ASN A 68 19.08 -10.99 -2.90
N PRO A 69 19.13 -10.22 -1.80
CA PRO A 69 18.19 -9.12 -1.57
C PRO A 69 18.18 -8.10 -2.71
N GLU A 70 19.33 -7.79 -3.30
CA GLU A 70 19.45 -6.83 -4.40
C GLU A 70 18.66 -7.28 -5.64
N GLU A 71 18.63 -8.59 -5.93
CA GLU A 71 17.84 -9.14 -7.03
C GLU A 71 16.35 -9.14 -6.70
N ILE A 72 15.97 -9.46 -5.45
CA ILE A 72 14.58 -9.33 -4.98
C ILE A 72 14.11 -7.88 -5.11
N PHE A 73 14.98 -6.90 -4.79
CA PHE A 73 14.70 -5.49 -5.01
C PHE A 73 14.47 -5.16 -6.49
N GLN A 74 15.22 -5.77 -7.42
CA GLN A 74 14.93 -5.62 -8.84
C GLN A 74 13.59 -6.26 -9.23
N LEU A 75 13.23 -7.40 -8.65
CA LEU A 75 11.94 -8.05 -8.90
C LEU A 75 10.76 -7.16 -8.46
N LEU A 76 10.88 -6.43 -7.34
CA LEU A 76 9.86 -5.46 -6.91
C LEU A 76 9.59 -4.36 -7.95
N ARG A 77 10.55 -4.11 -8.85
CA ARG A 77 10.45 -3.12 -9.93
C ARG A 77 9.97 -3.71 -11.25
N LYS A 78 10.01 -5.03 -11.44
CA LYS A 78 9.64 -5.68 -12.69
C LYS A 78 8.15 -5.97 -12.74
N LYS A 79 7.61 -6.05 -13.96
CA LYS A 79 6.25 -6.52 -14.19
C LYS A 79 6.20 -8.04 -14.00
N ILE A 80 5.85 -8.46 -12.79
CA ILE A 80 5.56 -9.84 -12.40
C ILE A 80 4.05 -10.06 -12.51
N ASP A 81 3.62 -11.28 -12.86
CA ASP A 81 2.19 -11.63 -12.88
C ASP A 81 1.55 -11.38 -11.51
N GLY A 82 0.32 -10.88 -11.51
CA GLY A 82 -0.43 -10.61 -10.27
C GLY A 82 -0.54 -11.82 -9.35
N VAL A 83 -0.57 -13.04 -9.91
CA VAL A 83 -0.60 -14.30 -9.14
C VAL A 83 0.64 -14.45 -8.26
N ASN A 84 1.80 -14.03 -8.75
CA ASN A 84 3.07 -14.18 -8.04
C ASN A 84 3.42 -12.99 -7.16
N ARG A 85 2.63 -11.90 -7.21
CA ARG A 85 2.90 -10.71 -6.41
C ARG A 85 2.93 -11.01 -4.91
N VAL A 86 2.00 -11.84 -4.43
CA VAL A 86 1.96 -12.20 -3.00
C VAL A 86 3.22 -12.96 -2.59
N ASP A 87 3.64 -13.91 -3.41
CA ASP A 87 4.86 -14.69 -3.17
C ASP A 87 6.10 -13.79 -3.20
N LEU A 88 6.17 -12.82 -4.12
CA LEU A 88 7.25 -11.82 -4.15
C LEU A 88 7.29 -10.97 -2.87
N ILE A 89 6.14 -10.49 -2.38
CA ILE A 89 6.10 -9.70 -1.14
C ILE A 89 6.48 -10.54 0.06
N LYS A 90 6.00 -11.80 0.16
CA LYS A 90 6.41 -12.73 1.22
C LYS A 90 7.92 -12.96 1.19
N LYS A 91 8.49 -13.16 0.00
CA LYS A 91 9.93 -13.34 -0.17
C LYS A 91 10.71 -12.09 0.25
N ALA A 92 10.27 -10.90 -0.16
CA ALA A 92 10.91 -9.64 0.25
C ALA A 92 10.86 -9.42 1.78
N LEU A 93 9.80 -9.87 2.46
CA LEU A 93 9.71 -9.78 3.92
C LEU A 93 10.74 -10.66 4.65
N GLU A 94 11.28 -11.71 4.03
CA GLU A 94 12.38 -12.51 4.60
C GLU A 94 13.67 -11.68 4.74
N PHE A 95 13.83 -10.63 3.94
CA PHE A 95 15.01 -9.75 3.89
C PHE A 95 14.69 -8.31 4.31
N GLU A 96 13.66 -8.11 5.15
CA GLU A 96 13.11 -6.79 5.43
C GLU A 96 14.14 -5.80 6.04
N GLU A 97 15.12 -6.28 6.82
CA GLU A 97 16.16 -5.40 7.39
C GLU A 97 17.06 -4.77 6.33
N VAL A 98 17.30 -5.46 5.21
CA VAL A 98 18.10 -4.96 4.09
C VAL A 98 17.22 -4.19 3.11
N LEU A 99 16.05 -4.73 2.78
CA LEU A 99 15.20 -4.20 1.71
C LEU A 99 14.43 -2.94 2.09
N LEU A 100 13.94 -2.82 3.32
CA LEU A 100 13.08 -1.68 3.67
C LEU A 100 13.80 -0.32 3.55
N PRO A 101 15.06 -0.15 4.01
CA PRO A 101 15.81 1.08 3.76
C PRO A 101 15.92 1.44 2.27
N MET A 102 16.27 0.46 1.42
CA MET A 102 16.40 0.65 -0.04
C MET A 102 15.05 1.04 -0.66
N VAL A 103 13.98 0.38 -0.22
CA VAL A 103 12.62 0.64 -0.69
C VAL A 103 12.19 2.05 -0.34
N ILE A 104 12.41 2.48 0.91
CA ILE A 104 12.03 3.82 1.37
C ILE A 104 12.81 4.88 0.58
N GLU A 105 14.15 4.76 0.50
CA GLU A 105 14.98 5.71 -0.26
C GLU A 105 14.48 5.86 -1.70
N LYS A 106 14.18 4.73 -2.35
CA LYS A 106 13.71 4.74 -3.73
C LYS A 106 12.29 5.31 -3.83
N LEU A 107 11.40 4.95 -2.92
CA LEU A 107 9.99 5.38 -2.91
C LEU A 107 9.86 6.90 -2.84
N MET A 108 10.72 7.59 -2.10
CA MET A 108 10.72 9.06 -1.99
C MET A 108 10.90 9.78 -3.35
N ARG A 109 11.60 9.14 -4.29
CA ARG A 109 12.06 9.77 -5.55
C ARG A 109 11.45 9.18 -6.82
N ASN A 110 10.63 8.14 -6.72
CA ASN A 110 10.24 7.32 -7.86
C ASN A 110 8.77 7.51 -8.27
N ASN A 111 8.52 7.41 -9.57
CA ASN A 111 7.19 7.51 -10.20
C ASN A 111 6.79 6.20 -10.92
N HIS A 112 7.48 5.08 -10.63
CA HIS A 112 7.19 3.79 -11.25
C HIS A 112 6.10 3.04 -10.49
N ASP A 113 4.87 3.05 -10.99
CA ASP A 113 3.66 2.55 -10.30
C ASP A 113 3.81 1.15 -9.73
N ILE A 114 4.35 0.20 -10.51
CA ILE A 114 4.55 -1.20 -10.06
C ILE A 114 5.43 -1.23 -8.81
N PHE A 115 6.51 -0.46 -8.80
CA PHE A 115 7.42 -0.42 -7.66
C PHE A 115 6.75 0.25 -6.46
N ILE A 116 6.01 1.34 -6.68
CA ILE A 116 5.29 2.06 -5.64
C ILE A 116 4.33 1.10 -4.93
N GLU A 117 3.42 0.45 -5.67
CA GLU A 117 2.41 -0.38 -5.04
C GLU A 117 2.99 -1.64 -4.34
N ASN A 118 4.06 -2.22 -4.88
CA ASN A 118 4.78 -3.31 -4.21
C ASN A 118 5.42 -2.81 -2.91
N SER A 119 6.02 -1.62 -2.92
CA SER A 119 6.63 -0.99 -1.75
C SER A 119 5.60 -0.71 -0.66
N ILE A 120 4.41 -0.23 -1.04
CA ILE A 120 3.30 0.03 -0.10
C ILE A 120 2.83 -1.27 0.57
N ARG A 121 2.65 -2.36 -0.21
CA ARG A 121 2.32 -3.68 0.34
C ARG A 121 3.39 -4.19 1.30
N LEU A 122 4.67 -4.05 0.93
CA LEU A 122 5.80 -4.47 1.75
C LEU A 122 5.86 -3.71 3.08
N LEU A 123 5.82 -2.38 3.04
CA LEU A 123 5.87 -1.50 4.22
C LEU A 123 4.67 -1.68 5.15
N ALA A 124 3.48 -1.93 4.60
CA ALA A 124 2.30 -2.19 5.42
C ALA A 124 2.41 -3.53 6.18
N ARG A 125 3.06 -4.53 5.58
CA ARG A 125 3.17 -5.91 6.09
C ARG A 125 4.45 -6.19 6.87
N SER A 126 5.43 -5.28 6.86
CA SER A 126 6.68 -5.44 7.59
C SER A 126 6.48 -5.52 9.10
N LYS A 127 7.38 -6.23 9.78
CA LYS A 127 7.40 -6.26 11.25
C LYS A 127 7.91 -4.92 11.77
N LYS A 128 9.01 -4.43 11.20
CA LYS A 128 9.59 -3.13 11.53
C LYS A 128 8.65 -1.99 11.14
N ASP A 129 8.39 -1.11 12.08
CA ASP A 129 7.51 0.04 11.86
C ASP A 129 8.27 1.26 11.35
N TYR A 130 8.08 1.57 10.08
CA TYR A 130 8.61 2.78 9.44
C TYR A 130 7.60 3.92 9.37
N SER A 131 6.41 3.77 9.98
CA SER A 131 5.39 4.82 9.99
C SER A 131 5.88 6.18 10.54
N PRO A 132 6.73 6.25 11.59
CA PRO A 132 7.25 7.54 12.06
C PRO A 132 8.15 8.21 11.01
N LEU A 133 9.07 7.45 10.41
CA LEU A 133 9.97 7.95 9.36
C LEU A 133 9.20 8.42 8.13
N LEU A 134 8.22 7.65 7.68
CA LEU A 134 7.38 8.00 6.53
C LEU A 134 6.59 9.29 6.77
N LYS A 135 6.12 9.52 8.00
CA LYS A 135 5.41 10.74 8.37
C LYS A 135 6.36 11.94 8.44
N GLU A 136 7.56 11.75 9.00
CA GLU A 136 8.60 12.79 9.09
C GLU A 136 9.07 13.24 7.70
N GLN A 137 9.34 12.28 6.80
CA GLN A 137 9.87 12.55 5.46
C GLN A 137 8.79 12.76 4.40
N TYR A 138 7.52 12.85 4.79
CA TYR A 138 6.40 12.90 3.85
C TYR A 138 6.52 14.04 2.83
N ALA A 139 6.99 15.21 3.27
CA ALA A 139 7.14 16.39 2.42
C ALA A 139 8.21 16.19 1.31
N GLU A 140 9.14 15.26 1.49
CA GLU A 140 10.19 14.94 0.52
C GLU A 140 9.71 14.00 -0.59
N ILE A 141 8.53 13.39 -0.43
CA ILE A 141 7.94 12.52 -1.44
C ILE A 141 7.51 13.37 -2.64
N ARG A 142 8.15 13.12 -3.78
CA ARG A 142 7.91 13.90 -5.01
C ARG A 142 6.56 13.65 -5.66
N SER A 143 6.04 12.44 -5.54
CA SER A 143 4.81 12.01 -6.22
C SER A 143 3.60 12.17 -5.30
N PRO A 144 2.57 12.94 -5.70
CA PRO A 144 1.31 13.04 -4.96
C PRO A 144 0.59 11.70 -4.83
N TYR A 145 0.77 10.81 -5.82
CA TYR A 145 0.27 9.44 -5.74
C TYR A 145 0.97 8.64 -4.64
N VAL A 146 2.29 8.73 -4.54
CA VAL A 146 3.04 8.08 -3.45
C VAL A 146 2.64 8.66 -2.09
N GLN A 147 2.52 9.98 -1.99
CA GLN A 147 2.02 10.65 -0.78
C GLN A 147 0.65 10.08 -0.37
N SER A 148 -0.28 9.97 -1.32
CA SER A 148 -1.62 9.41 -1.11
C SER A 148 -1.56 7.98 -0.56
N LEU A 149 -0.71 7.11 -1.13
CA LEU A 149 -0.60 5.73 -0.68
C LEU A 149 0.17 5.58 0.64
N VAL A 150 1.14 6.45 0.93
CA VAL A 150 1.83 6.49 2.23
C VAL A 150 0.83 6.81 3.35
N CYS A 151 -0.15 7.69 3.10
CA CYS A 151 -1.23 7.92 4.05
C CYS A 151 -1.98 6.63 4.43
N LEU A 152 -2.17 5.68 3.51
CA LEU A 152 -2.77 4.37 3.84
C LEU A 152 -1.93 3.60 4.87
N ILE A 153 -0.60 3.55 4.70
CA ILE A 153 0.30 2.91 5.68
C ILE A 153 0.14 3.57 7.05
N LEU A 154 0.12 4.89 7.09
CA LEU A 154 -0.07 5.66 8.32
C LEU A 154 -1.46 5.44 8.93
N GLY A 155 -2.49 5.18 8.13
CA GLY A 155 -3.82 4.79 8.62
C GLY A 155 -3.81 3.45 9.37
N PHE A 156 -3.14 2.44 8.81
CA PHE A 156 -3.06 1.10 9.42
C PHE A 156 -2.09 1.03 10.60
N ARG A 157 -0.98 1.79 10.57
CA ARG A 157 0.13 1.65 11.53
C ARG A 157 0.27 2.82 12.51
N GLY A 158 -0.20 4.01 12.13
CA GLY A 158 -0.05 5.22 12.93
C GLY A 158 -0.85 5.19 14.23
N GLN A 159 -0.57 6.16 15.10
CA GLN A 159 -1.21 6.34 16.41
C GLN A 159 -2.37 7.36 16.32
N GLU A 160 -3.16 7.49 17.39
CA GLU A 160 -4.31 8.41 17.43
C GLU A 160 -3.92 9.87 17.10
N ASP A 161 -2.71 10.28 17.50
CA ASP A 161 -2.13 11.61 17.24
C ASP A 161 -1.85 11.91 15.76
N THR A 162 -2.01 10.92 14.88
CA THR A 162 -1.83 11.07 13.44
C THR A 162 -3.07 11.66 12.78
N ILE A 163 -4.22 11.63 13.46
CA ILE A 163 -5.51 12.11 12.94
C ILE A 163 -5.46 13.60 12.52
N PRO A 164 -4.98 14.56 13.33
CA PRO A 164 -4.93 15.96 12.91
C PRO A 164 -4.09 16.16 11.65
N TRP A 165 -2.88 15.58 11.64
CA TRP A 165 -1.98 15.66 10.48
C TRP A 165 -2.61 15.03 9.23
N MET A 166 -3.31 13.90 9.38
CA MET A 166 -3.98 13.22 8.27
C MET A 166 -5.15 14.04 7.69
N LEU A 167 -5.87 14.78 8.54
CA LEU A 167 -6.90 15.72 8.10
C LEU A 167 -6.32 16.86 7.26
N ASP A 168 -5.20 17.43 7.69
CA ASP A 168 -4.51 18.47 6.93
C ASP A 168 -4.12 17.95 5.53
N ARG A 169 -3.56 16.73 5.46
CA ARG A 169 -3.21 16.08 4.18
C ARG A 169 -4.43 15.82 3.31
N PHE A 170 -5.56 15.40 3.88
CA PHE A 170 -6.81 15.22 3.14
C PHE A 170 -7.27 16.51 2.47
N PHE A 171 -7.39 17.60 3.23
CA PHE A 171 -7.85 18.87 2.69
C PHE A 171 -6.85 19.50 1.72
N GLU A 172 -5.56 19.37 1.98
CA GLU A 172 -4.50 19.82 1.07
C GLU A 172 -4.57 19.10 -0.28
N MET A 173 -4.62 17.77 -0.28
CA MET A 173 -4.70 16.99 -1.52
C MET A 173 -5.98 17.26 -2.30
N LYS A 174 -7.12 17.35 -1.60
CA LYS A 174 -8.41 17.68 -2.21
C LYS A 174 -8.41 19.05 -2.87
N LYS A 175 -7.65 20.01 -2.33
CA LYS A 175 -7.52 21.36 -2.89
C LYS A 175 -6.50 21.43 -4.03
N LEU A 176 -5.33 20.81 -3.88
CA LEU A 176 -4.24 20.91 -4.85
C LEU A 176 -4.46 20.03 -6.10
N TYR A 177 -5.18 18.92 -5.93
CA TYR A 177 -5.37 17.91 -6.97
C TYR A 177 -6.87 17.59 -7.13
N SER A 178 -7.69 18.60 -7.36
CA SER A 178 -9.16 18.47 -7.41
C SER A 178 -9.67 17.57 -8.54
N ASP A 179 -8.89 17.41 -9.60
CA ASP A 179 -9.23 16.58 -10.76
C ASP A 179 -8.70 15.13 -10.63
N GLU A 180 -7.98 14.84 -9.55
CA GLU A 180 -7.40 13.54 -9.24
C GLU A 180 -8.06 12.91 -8.00
N THR A 181 -7.69 11.67 -7.69
CA THR A 181 -8.24 10.93 -6.54
C THR A 181 -7.25 10.82 -5.38
N TYR A 182 -6.22 11.66 -5.33
CA TYR A 182 -5.15 11.54 -4.33
C TYR A 182 -5.63 11.81 -2.90
N ASP A 183 -6.71 12.57 -2.70
CA ASP A 183 -7.35 12.78 -1.41
C ASP A 183 -7.95 11.48 -0.82
N GLN A 184 -8.22 10.47 -1.66
CA GLN A 184 -8.80 9.20 -1.23
C GLN A 184 -7.87 8.42 -0.29
N GLY A 185 -6.55 8.56 -0.46
CA GLY A 185 -5.54 7.94 0.41
C GLY A 185 -5.70 8.38 1.87
N PRO A 186 -5.53 9.68 2.19
CA PRO A 186 -5.74 10.17 3.55
C PRO A 186 -7.18 9.99 4.04
N LEU A 187 -8.22 10.10 3.18
CA LEU A 187 -9.60 9.86 3.59
C LEU A 187 -9.81 8.41 4.09
N LEU A 188 -9.34 7.41 3.35
CA LEU A 188 -9.41 6.01 3.75
C LEU A 188 -8.57 5.73 5.00
N ALA A 189 -7.42 6.40 5.14
CA ALA A 189 -6.62 6.32 6.36
C ALA A 189 -7.35 6.89 7.58
N LEU A 190 -8.12 7.97 7.44
CA LEU A 190 -8.97 8.52 8.51
C LEU A 190 -10.10 7.54 8.89
N HIS A 191 -10.67 6.83 7.92
CA HIS A 191 -11.63 5.75 8.20
C HIS A 191 -10.99 4.65 9.06
N GLU A 192 -9.78 4.20 8.69
CA GLU A 192 -9.05 3.17 9.44
C GLU A 192 -8.71 3.63 10.86
N LEU A 193 -8.19 4.85 11.02
CA LEU A 193 -7.90 5.44 12.33
C LEU A 193 -9.17 5.57 13.19
N ASN A 194 -10.29 6.00 12.60
CA ASN A 194 -11.57 6.06 13.31
C ASN A 194 -12.04 4.67 13.77
N CYS A 195 -11.93 3.66 12.91
CA CYS A 195 -12.25 2.28 13.25
C CYS A 195 -11.39 1.78 14.42
N ARG A 196 -10.06 1.94 14.32
CA ARG A 196 -9.10 1.45 15.33
C ARG A 196 -9.28 2.10 16.70
N PHE A 197 -9.55 3.40 16.76
CA PHE A 197 -9.54 4.15 18.02
C PHE A 197 -10.91 4.52 18.59
N TYR A 198 -11.97 4.60 17.77
CA TYR A 198 -13.26 5.16 18.21
C TYR A 198 -14.49 4.30 17.91
N LYS A 199 -14.40 3.32 17.00
CA LYS A 199 -15.45 2.34 16.73
C LYS A 199 -15.01 0.98 17.27
N LYS A 200 -15.18 0.81 18.57
CA LYS A 200 -15.22 -0.52 19.21
C LYS A 200 -16.67 -0.84 19.52
#